data_AF-A0A2N2DM57-F1
#
_entry.id   AF-A0A2N2DM57-F1
#
_cell.length_a   1.000
_cell.length_b   1.000
_cell.length_c   1.000
_cell.angle_alpha   90.00
_cell.angle_beta   90.00
_cell.angle_gamma   90.00
#
_symmetry.space_group_name_H-M   'P 1'
#
loop_
_entity.id
_entity.type
_entity.pdbx_description
1 polymer ?
#
loop_
_entity_poly.entity_id
_entity_poly.type
_entity_poly.pdbx_seq_one_letter_code
_entity_poly.pdbx_strand_id
1 'polypeptide(L)'
;MIGLPASGKSTVCRDYQRKGYSLVNPDSIRLRFGVQFARKIEREVWTIAYAELKAFLKLGKRVVFDATNLTIGQRRPLIKIAKSYGARVTAHTMTTPLEECLKRNEAREYPIPQEAIIKKVDTMVPPSRKEGFDSIEKTEA
;
A
#
# COMPACT_ATOMS: atom_id res chain seq x y z
N MET A 1 -2.78 -2.95 2.06
CA MET A 1 -2.85 -1.87 3.06
C MET A 1 -3.47 -0.62 2.47
N ILE A 2 -4.26 0.14 3.22
CA ILE A 2 -4.86 1.42 2.83
C ILE A 2 -4.61 2.42 3.95
N GLY A 3 -3.99 3.56 3.67
CA GLY A 3 -3.74 4.58 4.70
C GLY A 3 -2.74 5.64 4.28
N LEU A 4 -2.80 6.79 4.94
CA LEU A 4 -1.95 7.96 4.68
C LEU A 4 -0.45 7.64 4.84
N PRO A 5 0.46 8.37 4.18
CA PRO A 5 1.88 8.32 4.54
C PRO A 5 2.08 8.48 6.05
N ALA A 6 3.07 7.79 6.61
CA ALA A 6 3.35 7.76 8.06
C ALA A 6 2.24 7.20 8.97
N SER A 7 1.13 6.66 8.43
CA SER A 7 0.08 5.97 9.21
C SER A 7 0.48 4.63 9.82
N GLY A 8 1.78 4.27 9.85
CA GLY A 8 2.26 3.01 10.42
C GLY A 8 2.05 1.73 9.57
N LYS A 9 1.63 1.83 8.30
CA LYS A 9 1.47 0.67 7.40
C LYS A 9 2.71 -0.24 7.38
N SER A 10 3.91 0.33 7.32
CA SER A 10 5.14 -0.46 7.26
C SER A 10 5.39 -1.26 8.54
N THR A 11 4.94 -0.79 9.71
CA THR A 11 4.97 -1.57 10.95
C THR A 11 4.08 -2.80 10.82
N VAL A 12 2.82 -2.62 10.41
CA VAL A 12 1.88 -3.73 10.18
C VAL A 12 2.41 -4.69 9.11
N CYS A 13 3.02 -4.19 8.04
CA CYS A 13 3.61 -5.02 6.98
C CYS A 13 4.74 -5.91 7.50
N ARG A 14 5.61 -5.38 8.38
CA ARG A 14 6.66 -6.18 9.04
C ARG A 14 6.07 -7.33 9.84
N ASP A 15 4.96 -7.11 10.53
CA ASP A 15 4.29 -8.15 11.31
C ASP A 15 3.74 -9.26 10.42
N TYR A 16 3.15 -8.91 9.27
CA TYR A 16 2.73 -9.89 8.27
C TYR A 16 3.91 -10.63 7.63
N GLN A 17 5.03 -9.95 7.37
CA GLN A 17 6.25 -10.61 6.88
C GLN A 17 6.76 -11.64 7.90
N ARG A 18 6.77 -11.31 9.20
CA ARG A 18 7.10 -12.28 10.27
C ARG A 18 6.15 -13.48 10.30
N LYS A 19 4.90 -13.30 9.88
CA LYS A 19 3.90 -14.38 9.71
C LYS A 19 4.02 -15.14 8.36
N GLY A 20 5.05 -14.85 7.56
CA GLY A 20 5.34 -15.54 6.30
C GLY A 20 4.60 -14.98 5.07
N TYR A 21 4.13 -13.73 5.12
CA TYR A 21 3.57 -13.07 3.93
C TYR A 21 4.69 -12.47 3.08
N SER A 22 4.55 -12.58 1.76
CA SER A 22 5.41 -11.86 0.80
C SER A 22 5.00 -10.39 0.75
N LEU A 23 5.96 -9.49 0.67
CA LEU A 23 5.72 -8.04 0.60
C LEU A 23 5.95 -7.55 -0.82
N VAL A 24 5.00 -6.80 -1.37
CA VAL A 24 5.18 -5.99 -2.57
C VAL A 24 5.09 -4.52 -2.15
N ASN A 25 6.15 -3.76 -2.38
CA ASN A 25 6.24 -2.36 -1.98
C ASN A 25 6.85 -1.52 -3.13
N PRO A 26 6.07 -0.63 -3.77
CA PRO A 26 6.57 0.27 -4.82
C PRO A 26 7.72 1.18 -4.37
N ASP A 27 7.77 1.62 -3.12
CA ASP A 27 8.88 2.44 -2.60
C ASP A 27 10.19 1.62 -2.57
N SER A 28 10.13 0.36 -2.13
CA SER A 28 11.29 -0.54 -2.21
C SER A 28 11.74 -0.79 -3.64
N ILE A 29 10.81 -0.84 -4.60
CA ILE A 29 11.14 -0.97 -6.03
C ILE A 29 11.81 0.30 -6.54
N ARG A 30 11.32 1.51 -6.19
CA ARG A 30 11.96 2.79 -6.54
C ARG A 30 13.41 2.87 -6.06
N LEU A 31 13.67 2.40 -4.84
CA LEU A 31 15.02 2.38 -4.28
C LEU A 31 16.00 1.49 -5.06
N ARG A 32 15.52 0.44 -5.76
CA ARG A 32 16.37 -0.36 -6.67
C ARG A 32 16.89 0.46 -7.86
N PHE A 33 16.21 1.56 -8.20
CA PHE A 33 16.64 2.54 -9.19
C PHE A 33 17.40 3.72 -8.58
N GLY A 34 17.74 3.66 -7.27
CA GLY A 34 18.48 4.71 -6.58
C GLY A 34 17.69 5.99 -6.32
N VAL A 35 16.35 5.95 -6.38
CA VAL A 35 15.51 7.15 -6.18
C VAL A 35 14.42 6.90 -5.14
N GLN A 36 14.10 7.95 -4.37
CA GLN A 36 12.94 7.92 -3.46
C GLN A 36 11.63 8.17 -4.22
N PHE A 37 11.65 9.08 -5.20
CA PHE A 37 10.54 9.36 -6.09
C PHE A 37 11.03 9.95 -7.41
N ALA A 38 10.51 9.45 -8.54
CA ALA A 38 10.77 10.05 -9.84
C ALA A 38 9.63 9.76 -10.81
N ARG A 39 8.92 10.81 -11.24
CA ARG A 39 7.75 10.70 -12.14
C ARG A 39 8.03 9.90 -13.42
N LYS A 40 9.25 10.01 -13.95
CA LYS A 40 9.70 9.33 -15.18
C LYS A 40 9.75 7.80 -15.09
N ILE A 41 9.87 7.23 -13.89
CA ILE A 41 9.94 5.77 -13.69
C ILE A 41 8.66 5.16 -13.09
N GLU A 42 7.65 5.99 -12.79
CA GLU A 42 6.46 5.52 -12.08
C GLU A 42 5.76 4.39 -12.82
N ARG A 43 5.70 4.46 -14.16
CA ARG A 43 5.09 3.41 -14.97
C ARG A 43 5.83 2.08 -14.81
N GLU A 44 7.16 2.11 -14.83
CA GLU A 44 8.04 0.96 -14.70
C GLU A 44 7.94 0.36 -13.30
N VAL A 45 7.96 1.21 -12.26
CA VAL A 45 7.80 0.81 -10.85
C VAL A 45 6.48 0.06 -10.65
N TRP A 46 5.37 0.59 -11.15
CA TRP A 46 4.06 -0.07 -11.03
C TRP A 46 3.97 -1.34 -11.87
N THR A 47 4.62 -1.36 -13.04
CA THR A 47 4.72 -2.57 -13.88
C THR A 47 5.44 -3.69 -13.12
N ILE A 48 6.56 -3.38 -12.48
CA ILE A 48 7.32 -4.32 -11.64
C ILE A 48 6.48 -4.76 -10.43
N ALA A 49 5.82 -3.83 -9.73
CA ALA A 49 4.99 -4.16 -8.58
C ALA A 49 3.84 -5.12 -8.94
N TYR A 50 3.18 -4.91 -10.08
CA TYR A 50 2.16 -5.84 -10.57
C TYR A 50 2.74 -7.18 -11.01
N ALA A 51 3.94 -7.21 -11.58
CA ALA A 51 4.62 -8.46 -11.93
C ALA A 51 5.01 -9.25 -10.67
N GLU A 52 5.55 -8.62 -9.64
CA GLU A 52 5.87 -9.25 -8.35
C GLU A 52 4.61 -9.82 -7.68
N LEU A 53 3.52 -9.04 -7.64
CA LEU A 53 2.24 -9.50 -7.10
C LEU A 53 1.75 -10.76 -7.85
N LYS A 54 1.76 -10.74 -9.19
CA LYS A 54 1.36 -11.90 -10.01
C LYS A 54 2.25 -13.11 -9.74
N ALA A 55 3.57 -12.92 -9.65
CA ALA A 55 4.51 -14.00 -9.40
C ALA A 55 4.26 -14.67 -8.05
N PHE A 56 4.10 -13.89 -6.98
CA PHE A 56 3.79 -14.43 -5.65
C PHE A 56 2.45 -15.18 -5.62
N LEU A 57 1.41 -14.62 -6.25
CA LEU A 57 0.10 -15.28 -6.32
C LEU A 57 0.13 -16.56 -7.14
N LYS A 58 0.86 -16.58 -8.26
CA LYS A 58 1.06 -17.80 -9.08
C LYS A 58 1.74 -18.92 -8.27
N LEU A 59 2.62 -18.56 -7.34
CA LEU A 59 3.29 -19.49 -6.43
C LEU A 59 2.43 -19.84 -5.18
N GLY A 60 1.17 -19.43 -5.13
CA GLY A 60 0.26 -19.69 -4.01
C GLY A 60 0.66 -18.96 -2.71
N LYS A 61 1.48 -17.92 -2.79
CA LYS A 61 1.93 -17.16 -1.60
C LYS A 61 0.86 -16.19 -1.13
N ARG A 62 0.82 -15.96 0.18
CA ARG A 62 0.07 -14.86 0.79
C ARG A 62 0.86 -13.57 0.61
N VAL A 63 0.20 -12.49 0.19
CA VAL A 63 0.87 -11.24 -0.19
C VAL A 63 0.28 -10.06 0.59
N VAL A 64 1.15 -9.19 1.09
CA VAL A 64 0.79 -7.83 1.52
C VAL A 64 1.29 -6.85 0.47
N PHE A 65 0.38 -6.02 -0.03
CA PHE A 65 0.72 -4.91 -0.92
C PHE A 65 0.78 -3.61 -0.10
N ASP A 66 2.00 -3.10 0.11
CA ASP A 66 2.28 -1.89 0.89
C ASP A 66 2.40 -0.68 -0.03
N ALA A 67 1.27 0.02 -0.15
CA ALA A 67 1.16 1.33 -0.79
C ALA A 67 0.03 2.10 -0.09
N THR A 68 -0.17 3.37 -0.44
CA THR A 68 -1.22 4.19 0.21
C THR A 68 -2.63 3.73 -0.16
N ASN A 69 -2.87 3.32 -1.41
CA ASN A 69 -4.13 2.73 -1.91
C ASN A 69 -5.41 3.51 -1.53
N LEU A 70 -5.33 4.83 -1.60
CA LEU A 70 -6.35 5.76 -1.10
C LEU A 70 -7.57 5.84 -2.03
N THR A 71 -7.38 5.61 -3.33
CA THR A 71 -8.44 5.74 -4.34
C THR A 71 -8.91 4.39 -4.87
N ILE A 72 -10.16 4.31 -5.34
CA ILE A 72 -10.70 3.13 -6.02
C ILE A 72 -9.83 2.75 -7.23
N GLY A 73 -9.35 3.74 -7.99
CA GLY A 73 -8.50 3.54 -9.15
C GLY A 73 -7.17 2.83 -8.83
N GLN A 74 -6.58 3.13 -7.67
CA GLN A 74 -5.37 2.45 -7.19
C GLN A 74 -5.65 1.02 -6.75
N ARG A 75 -6.81 0.76 -6.14
CA ARG A 75 -7.18 -0.57 -5.61
C ARG A 75 -7.66 -1.54 -6.68
N ARG A 76 -8.42 -1.05 -7.67
CA ARG A 76 -9.01 -1.85 -8.75
C ARG A 76 -8.03 -2.83 -9.43
N PRO A 77 -6.83 -2.42 -9.91
CA PRO A 77 -5.91 -3.36 -10.56
C PRO A 77 -5.41 -4.44 -9.59
N LEU A 78 -5.20 -4.11 -8.31
CA LEU A 78 -4.74 -5.06 -7.31
C LEU A 78 -5.80 -6.14 -7.03
N ILE A 79 -7.06 -5.72 -6.85
CA ILE A 79 -8.19 -6.62 -6.63
C ILE A 79 -8.37 -7.52 -7.87
N LYS A 80 -8.35 -6.94 -9.08
CA LYS A 80 -8.50 -7.70 -10.32
C LYS A 80 -7.41 -8.77 -10.48
N ILE A 81 -6.15 -8.41 -10.21
CA ILE A 81 -5.03 -9.36 -10.23
C ILE A 81 -5.26 -10.45 -9.20
N ALA A 82 -5.52 -10.12 -7.94
CA ALA A 82 -5.71 -11.12 -6.89
C ALA A 82 -6.86 -12.10 -7.21
N LYS A 83 -8.00 -11.58 -7.67
CA LYS A 83 -9.16 -12.40 -8.05
C LYS A 83 -8.90 -13.30 -9.25
N SER A 84 -8.09 -12.88 -10.23
CA SER A 84 -7.75 -13.73 -11.38
C SER A 84 -6.91 -14.95 -11.00
N TYR A 85 -6.27 -14.93 -9.82
CA TYR A 85 -5.55 -16.07 -9.25
C TYR A 85 -6.37 -16.79 -8.16
N GLY A 86 -7.67 -16.50 -8.03
CA GLY A 86 -8.55 -17.11 -7.04
C GLY A 86 -8.25 -16.70 -5.58
N ALA A 87 -7.45 -15.65 -5.37
CA ALA A 87 -7.08 -15.22 -4.02
C ALA A 87 -8.21 -14.43 -3.34
N ARG A 88 -8.31 -14.59 -2.02
CA ARG A 88 -9.10 -13.67 -1.19
C ARG A 88 -8.37 -12.34 -0.99
N VAL A 89 -9.12 -11.25 -0.95
CA VAL A 89 -8.62 -9.88 -0.89
C VAL A 89 -9.19 -9.18 0.34
N THR A 90 -8.31 -8.76 1.23
CA THR A 90 -8.65 -8.02 2.46
C THR A 90 -8.14 -6.58 2.37
N ALA A 91 -9.01 -5.62 2.65
CA ALA A 91 -8.64 -4.22 2.83
C ALA A 91 -8.33 -3.93 4.30
N HIS A 92 -7.05 -3.77 4.64
CA HIS A 92 -6.61 -3.23 5.93
C HIS A 92 -6.53 -1.71 5.87
N THR A 93 -7.47 -1.02 6.51
CA THR A 93 -7.55 0.45 6.57
C THR A 93 -6.94 0.97 7.86
N MET A 94 -5.88 1.75 7.74
CA MET A 94 -5.26 2.43 8.86
C MET A 94 -6.20 3.49 9.44
N THR A 95 -6.39 3.48 10.75
CA THR A 95 -7.22 4.45 11.48
C THR A 95 -6.42 5.55 12.17
N THR A 96 -5.10 5.62 11.95
CA THR A 96 -4.22 6.63 12.52
C THR A 96 -4.68 8.05 12.14
N PRO A 97 -4.90 8.97 13.11
CA PRO A 97 -5.27 10.35 12.84
C PRO A 97 -4.24 11.10 11.99
N LEU A 98 -4.68 12.14 11.27
CA LEU A 98 -3.81 12.95 10.42
C LEU A 98 -2.69 13.60 11.24
N GLU A 99 -3.01 14.14 12.41
CA GLU A 99 -2.09 14.83 13.30
C GLU A 99 -0.93 13.91 13.70
N GLU A 100 -1.24 12.66 14.03
CA GLU A 100 -0.24 11.64 14.35
C GLU A 100 0.57 11.24 13.11
N CYS A 101 -0.06 11.17 11.93
CA CYS A 101 0.68 10.93 10.68
C CYS A 101 1.67 12.07 10.38
N LEU A 102 1.29 13.32 10.61
CA LEU A 102 2.15 14.49 10.40
C LEU A 102 3.33 14.48 11.39
N LYS A 103 3.06 14.25 12.68
CA LYS A 103 4.09 14.11 13.73
C LYS A 103 5.08 12.98 13.42
N ARG A 104 4.57 11.80 13.02
CA ARG A 104 5.41 10.66 12.62
C ARG A 104 6.23 10.97 11.36
N ASN A 105 5.70 11.76 10.44
CA ASN A 105 6.41 12.14 9.23
C ASN A 105 7.58 13.09 9.52
N GLU A 106 7.42 14.06 10.42
CA GLU A 106 8.49 14.97 10.84
C GLU A 106 9.69 14.23 11.44
N ALA A 107 9.44 13.14 12.17
CA ALA A 107 10.49 12.33 12.79
C ALA A 107 11.21 11.35 11.82
N ARG A 108 10.86 11.33 10.53
CA ARG A 108 11.53 10.46 9.54
C ARG A 108 12.87 11.03 9.13
N GLU A 109 13.81 10.14 8.81
CA GLU A 109 15.10 10.52 8.20
C GLU A 109 14.91 11.35 6.93
N TYR A 110 13.88 11.01 6.13
CA TYR A 110 13.47 11.74 4.94
C TYR A 110 11.97 12.09 5.02
N PRO A 111 11.61 13.22 5.65
CA PRO A 111 10.23 13.68 5.71
C PRO A 111 9.75 14.12 4.32
N ILE A 112 8.47 13.91 4.02
CA ILE A 112 7.84 14.52 2.84
C ILE A 112 7.11 15.81 3.25
N PRO A 113 6.87 16.76 2.33
CA PRO A 113 6.11 17.98 2.64
C PRO A 113 4.76 17.66 3.28
N GLN A 114 4.40 18.35 4.37
CA GLN A 114 3.16 18.09 5.09
C GLN A 114 1.93 18.28 4.19
N GLU A 115 1.97 19.28 3.32
CA GLU A 115 0.92 19.58 2.35
C GLU A 115 0.67 18.40 1.42
N ALA A 116 1.70 17.59 1.12
CA ALA A 116 1.55 16.38 0.32
C ALA A 116 0.79 15.27 1.06
N ILE A 117 0.88 15.23 2.40
CA ILE A 117 0.09 14.31 3.24
C ILE A 117 -1.33 14.82 3.37
N ILE A 118 -1.50 16.12 3.64
CA ILE A 118 -2.82 16.76 3.78
C ILE A 118 -3.62 16.59 2.48
N LYS A 119 -3.04 16.90 1.32
CA LYS A 119 -3.70 16.69 0.01
C LYS A 119 -4.13 15.25 -0.23
N LYS A 120 -3.47 14.26 0.39
CA LYS A 120 -3.85 12.84 0.26
C LYS A 120 -5.11 12.50 1.04
N VAL A 121 -5.42 13.24 2.12
CA VAL A 121 -6.66 13.06 2.89
C VAL A 121 -7.88 13.28 1.99
N ASP A 122 -7.87 14.36 1.20
CA ASP A 122 -8.98 14.70 0.30
C ASP A 122 -9.20 13.67 -0.80
N THR A 123 -8.17 12.90 -1.14
CA THR A 123 -8.25 11.82 -2.14
C THR A 123 -8.73 10.49 -1.57
N MET A 124 -8.82 10.36 -0.24
CA MET A 124 -9.10 9.10 0.42
C MET A 124 -10.58 8.73 0.28
N VAL A 125 -10.81 7.63 -0.44
CA VAL A 125 -12.14 7.03 -0.58
C VAL A 125 -12.20 5.76 0.25
N PRO A 126 -13.11 5.66 1.25
CA PRO A 126 -13.29 4.45 2.04
C PRO A 126 -13.47 3.21 1.15
N PRO A 127 -12.80 2.09 1.45
CA PRO A 127 -13.01 0.86 0.68
C PRO A 127 -14.42 0.33 0.89
N SER A 128 -14.97 -0.30 -0.15
CA SER A 128 -16.27 -0.97 -0.06
C SER A 128 -16.24 -2.38 -0.66
N ARG A 129 -17.13 -3.26 -0.20
CA ARG A 129 -17.27 -4.62 -0.75
C ARG A 129 -17.59 -4.62 -2.25
N LYS A 130 -18.22 -3.56 -2.76
CA LYS A 130 -18.53 -3.39 -4.20
C LYS A 130 -17.28 -3.35 -5.08
N GLU A 131 -16.12 -3.01 -4.54
CA GLU A 131 -14.84 -3.05 -5.27
C GLU A 131 -14.31 -4.48 -5.49
N GLY A 132 -14.84 -5.47 -4.77
CA GLY A 132 -14.41 -6.87 -4.83
C GLY A 132 -13.58 -7.35 -3.63
N PHE A 133 -13.58 -6.61 -2.51
CA PHE A 133 -12.99 -7.05 -1.25
C PHE A 133 -13.82 -8.14 -0.56
N ASP A 134 -13.17 -9.19 -0.07
CA ASP A 134 -13.78 -10.27 0.72
C ASP A 134 -13.94 -9.88 2.19
N SER A 135 -13.02 -9.07 2.72
CA SER A 135 -13.14 -8.44 4.04
C SER A 135 -12.55 -7.02 4.04
N ILE A 136 -13.03 -6.20 4.95
CA ILE A 136 -12.53 -4.85 5.21
C ILE A 136 -12.31 -4.77 6.72
N GLU A 137 -11.09 -4.46 7.12
CA GLU A 137 -10.62 -4.51 8.50
C GLU A 137 -9.97 -3.19 8.86
N LYS A 138 -10.37 -2.62 10.00
CA LYS A 138 -9.69 -1.47 10.58
C LYS A 138 -8.38 -1.94 11.21
N THR A 139 -7.33 -1.12 11.12
CA THR A 139 -6.01 -1.49 11.60
C THR A 139 -5.34 -0.30 12.28
N GLU A 140 -4.79 -0.56 13.47
CA GLU A 140 -3.99 0.38 14.25
C GLU A 140 -2.52 -0.06 14.21
N ALA A 141 -1.61 0.90 14.38
CA ALA A 141 -0.16 0.70 14.22
C ALA A 141 0.63 1.31 15.37
#